data_AF-A0AAJ6AHK4-F1
#
_entry.id   AF-A0AAJ6AHK4-F1
#
_cell.length_a   1.000
_cell.length_b   1.000
_cell.length_c   1.000
_cell.angle_alpha   90.00
_cell.angle_beta   90.00
_cell.angle_gamma   90.00
#
_symmetry.space_group_name_H-M   'P 1'
#
loop_
_entity.id
_entity.type
_entity.pdbx_description
1 polymer ?
#
loop_
_entity_poly.entity_id
_entity_poly.type
_entity_poly.pdbx_seq_one_letter_code
_entity_poly.pdbx_strand_id
1 'polypeptide(L)'
;MTDDPSVVQEVNSFGDDYYGSVSLERLDALTTDVFIGWSNSRDKIAQTLAHPLMSRWAPIAEGRYYYLEDPELLMAVTTPSVLSVPWAIQNGFLDDITSALGADAVVRTGDE
;
A
#
# COMPACT_ATOMS: atom_id res chain seq x y z
N MET A 1 -8.24 -4.43 16.16
CA MET A 1 -7.55 -4.94 14.96
C MET A 1 -6.55 -5.96 15.45
N THR A 2 -6.51 -7.15 14.84
CA THR A 2 -5.59 -8.22 15.23
C THR A 2 -4.67 -8.44 14.04
N ASP A 3 -3.36 -8.39 14.26
CA ASP A 3 -2.38 -8.56 13.20
C ASP A 3 -2.37 -10.01 12.71
N ASP A 4 -2.15 -10.19 11.41
CA ASP A 4 -1.99 -11.52 10.83
C ASP A 4 -0.71 -12.19 11.39
N PRO A 5 -0.73 -13.51 11.68
CA PRO A 5 0.45 -14.21 12.19
C PRO A 5 1.71 -14.04 11.34
N SER A 6 1.58 -13.93 10.01
CA SER A 6 2.73 -13.70 9.11
C SER A 6 3.42 -12.36 9.38
N VAL A 7 2.66 -11.31 9.68
CA VAL A 7 3.21 -9.99 10.01
C VAL A 7 3.92 -10.04 11.36
N VAL A 8 3.32 -10.67 12.36
CA VAL A 8 3.94 -10.82 13.70
C VAL A 8 5.25 -11.59 13.60
N GLN A 9 5.31 -12.63 12.77
CA GLN A 9 6.51 -13.44 12.59
C GLN A 9 7.64 -12.67 11.87
N GLU A 10 7.34 -11.95 10.79
CA GLU A 10 8.35 -11.28 9.98
C GLU A 10 8.80 -9.94 10.57
N VAL A 11 7.91 -9.22 11.26
CA VAL A 11 8.25 -7.96 11.95
C VAL A 11 8.77 -8.21 13.37
N ASN A 12 8.45 -9.37 13.97
CA ASN A 12 8.80 -9.81 15.33
C ASN A 12 8.14 -8.98 16.44
N SER A 13 8.39 -7.67 16.49
CA SER A 13 7.77 -6.74 17.43
C SER A 13 7.80 -5.32 16.90
N PHE A 14 6.68 -4.61 17.04
CA PHE A 14 6.60 -3.18 16.74
C PHE A 14 7.19 -2.31 17.86
N GLY A 15 7.51 -2.87 19.03
CA GLY A 15 8.04 -2.10 20.16
C GLY A 15 7.10 -0.96 20.57
N ASP A 16 7.66 0.24 20.72
CA ASP A 16 6.91 1.48 20.94
C ASP A 16 6.49 2.17 19.61
N ASP A 17 6.86 1.60 18.47
CA ASP A 17 6.54 2.10 17.14
C ASP A 17 5.21 1.53 16.62
N TYR A 18 4.65 2.18 15.60
CA TYR A 18 3.45 1.74 14.89
C TYR A 18 3.77 1.10 13.52
N TYR A 19 5.05 0.95 13.19
CA TYR A 19 5.53 0.44 11.92
C TYR A 19 6.68 -0.55 12.15
N GLY A 20 6.92 -1.40 11.14
CA GLY A 20 7.98 -2.39 11.15
C GLY A 20 8.67 -2.47 9.80
N SER A 21 9.74 -3.25 9.72
CA SER A 21 10.47 -3.49 8.47
C SER A 21 10.54 -4.98 8.21
N VAL A 22 10.29 -5.36 6.95
CA VAL A 22 10.43 -6.74 6.46
C VAL A 22 11.50 -6.75 5.38
N SER A 23 12.34 -7.79 5.37
CA SER A 23 13.33 -7.97 4.30
C SER A 23 12.62 -8.22 2.97
N LEU A 24 13.15 -7.65 1.88
CA LEU A 24 12.62 -7.91 0.53
C LEU A 24 12.69 -9.40 0.14
N GLU A 25 13.62 -10.16 0.73
CA GLU A 25 13.77 -11.61 0.51
C GLU A 25 12.74 -12.45 1.30
N ARG A 26 11.92 -11.79 2.12
CA ARG A 26 10.89 -12.39 2.96
C ARG A 26 9.48 -11.92 2.60
N LEU A 27 9.32 -11.15 1.52
CA LEU A 27 8.00 -10.67 1.09
C LEU A 27 7.01 -11.81 0.84
N ASP A 28 7.51 -12.94 0.34
CA ASP A 28 6.73 -14.15 0.08
C ASP A 28 6.22 -14.84 1.36
N ALA A 29 6.77 -14.49 2.53
CA ALA A 29 6.30 -14.99 3.82
C ALA A 29 5.07 -14.23 4.34
N LEU A 30 4.77 -13.04 3.79
CA LEU A 30 3.60 -12.23 4.16
C LEU A 30 2.35 -12.71 3.43
N THR A 31 1.30 -13.03 4.19
CA THR A 31 -0.05 -13.22 3.62
C THR A 31 -0.62 -11.85 3.28
N THR A 32 -0.85 -11.56 2.00
CA THR A 32 -1.30 -10.23 1.56
C THR A 32 -2.27 -10.32 0.39
N ASP A 33 -3.51 -9.90 0.62
CA ASP A 33 -4.56 -9.86 -0.40
C ASP A 33 -4.45 -8.64 -1.33
N VAL A 34 -4.03 -7.50 -0.77
CA VAL A 34 -3.81 -6.25 -1.50
C VAL A 34 -2.66 -5.50 -0.88
N PHE A 35 -1.76 -5.00 -1.72
CA PHE A 35 -0.67 -4.13 -1.27
C PHE A 35 -1.03 -2.66 -1.45
N ILE A 36 -0.91 -1.86 -0.39
CA ILE A 36 -1.08 -0.41 -0.44
C ILE A 36 0.28 0.24 -0.19
N GLY A 37 0.79 0.94 -1.21
CA GLY A 37 2.04 1.67 -1.17
C GLY A 37 1.83 3.16 -1.44
N TRP A 38 2.85 3.96 -1.18
CA TRP A 38 2.83 5.39 -1.53
C TRP A 38 4.22 5.86 -1.92
N SER A 39 4.27 6.88 -2.77
CA SER A 39 5.50 7.62 -3.06
C SER A 39 5.15 8.94 -3.73
N ASN A 40 5.85 10.02 -3.38
CA ASN A 40 5.73 11.31 -4.05
C ASN A 40 6.54 11.39 -5.37
N SER A 41 6.92 10.26 -5.95
CA SER A 41 7.75 10.20 -7.16
C SER A 41 7.33 9.03 -8.03
N ARG A 42 6.74 9.35 -9.19
CA ARG A 42 6.39 8.39 -10.24
C ARG A 42 7.52 7.43 -10.60
N ASP A 43 8.73 7.96 -10.75
CA ASP A 43 9.92 7.17 -11.10
C ASP A 43 10.25 6.15 -10.00
N LYS A 44 10.09 6.50 -8.72
CA LYS A 44 10.31 5.57 -7.61
C LYS A 44 9.26 4.47 -7.57
N ILE A 45 8.00 4.78 -7.86
CA ILE A 45 6.93 3.77 -7.98
C ILE A 45 7.29 2.80 -9.11
N ALA A 46 7.61 3.32 -10.30
CA ALA A 46 7.99 2.51 -11.45
C ALA A 46 9.22 1.63 -11.15
N GLN A 47 10.25 2.17 -10.51
CA GLN A 47 11.44 1.41 -10.10
C GLN A 47 11.11 0.32 -9.08
N THR A 48 10.22 0.60 -8.12
CA THR A 48 9.82 -0.37 -7.10
C THR A 48 9.03 -1.51 -7.73
N LEU A 49 8.08 -1.20 -8.61
CA LEU A 49 7.31 -2.21 -9.34
C LEU A 49 8.19 -3.04 -10.30
N ALA A 50 9.23 -2.45 -10.87
CA ALA A 50 10.21 -3.15 -11.72
C ALA A 50 11.26 -3.94 -10.93
N HIS A 51 11.35 -3.77 -9.59
CA HIS A 51 12.37 -4.44 -8.79
C HIS A 51 12.12 -5.97 -8.78
N PRO A 52 13.14 -6.82 -9.06
CA PRO A 52 12.91 -8.26 -9.28
C PRO A 52 12.23 -9.01 -8.13
N LEU A 53 12.45 -8.60 -6.88
CA LEU A 53 11.79 -9.21 -5.73
C LEU A 53 10.36 -8.70 -5.55
N MET A 54 10.13 -7.40 -5.80
CA MET A 54 8.79 -6.81 -5.67
C MET A 54 7.89 -7.31 -6.79
N SER A 55 8.36 -7.34 -8.04
CA SER A 55 7.60 -7.79 -9.21
C SER A 55 7.16 -9.25 -9.13
N ARG A 56 7.83 -10.07 -8.31
CA ARG A 56 7.51 -11.49 -8.10
C ARG A 56 6.60 -11.72 -6.90
N TRP A 57 6.45 -10.74 -6.03
CA TRP A 57 5.58 -10.85 -4.89
C TRP A 57 4.12 -10.93 -5.36
N ALA A 58 3.37 -11.90 -4.83
CA ALA A 58 2.04 -12.26 -5.32
C ALA A 58 1.10 -11.06 -5.55
N PRO A 59 0.87 -10.13 -4.60
CA PRO A 59 -0.03 -9.01 -4.84
C PRO A 59 0.46 -8.08 -5.96
N ILE A 60 1.77 -7.92 -6.18
CA ILE A 60 2.29 -7.13 -7.29
C ILE A 60 2.11 -7.87 -8.62
N ALA A 61 2.51 -9.14 -8.66
CA ALA A 61 2.45 -9.98 -9.85
C ALA A 61 1.01 -10.21 -10.35
N GLU A 62 0.05 -10.26 -9.43
CA GLU A 62 -1.37 -10.45 -9.72
C GLU A 62 -2.12 -9.13 -9.99
N GLY A 63 -1.44 -7.97 -9.94
CA GLY A 63 -2.11 -6.68 -10.10
C GLY A 63 -3.01 -6.30 -8.92
N ARG A 64 -2.80 -6.89 -7.75
CA ARG A 64 -3.51 -6.58 -6.51
C ARG A 64 -2.79 -5.53 -5.68
N TYR A 65 -2.58 -4.36 -6.27
CA TYR A 65 -1.92 -3.27 -5.57
C TYR A 65 -2.52 -1.90 -5.87
N TYR A 66 -2.37 -1.02 -4.90
CA TYR A 66 -2.75 0.37 -4.94
C TYR A 66 -1.56 1.24 -4.52
N TYR A 67 -1.11 2.14 -5.39
CA TYR A 67 -0.08 3.12 -5.08
C TYR A 67 -0.66 4.53 -5.03
N LEU A 68 -0.43 5.25 -3.93
CA LEU A 68 -0.75 6.67 -3.79
C LEU A 68 0.44 7.54 -4.21
N GLU A 69 0.27 8.27 -5.30
CA GLU A 69 1.16 9.36 -5.73
C GLU A 69 0.55 10.74 -5.45
N ASP A 70 -0.79 10.84 -5.51
CA ASP A 70 -1.57 12.03 -5.16
C ASP A 70 -1.20 12.59 -3.77
N PRO A 71 -0.60 13.80 -3.70
CA PRO A 71 -0.17 14.37 -2.43
C PRO A 71 -1.35 14.80 -1.54
N GLU A 72 -2.46 15.27 -2.11
CA GLU A 72 -3.66 15.63 -1.37
C GLU A 72 -4.29 14.41 -0.70
N LEU A 73 -4.48 13.33 -1.46
CA LEU A 73 -5.04 12.09 -0.93
C LEU A 73 -4.08 11.40 0.04
N LEU A 74 -2.78 11.41 -0.24
CA LEU A 74 -1.76 10.88 0.67
C LEU A 74 -1.80 11.59 2.03
N MET A 75 -1.90 12.92 2.05
CA MET A 75 -2.03 13.69 3.29
C MET A 75 -3.32 13.35 4.04
N ALA A 76 -4.43 13.23 3.31
CA ALA A 76 -5.73 12.91 3.89
C ALA A 76 -5.75 11.54 4.59
N VAL A 77 -5.02 10.55 4.05
CA VAL A 77 -4.96 9.16 4.53
C VAL A 77 -3.91 8.96 5.62
N THR A 78 -2.74 9.61 5.52
CA THR A 78 -1.64 9.44 6.49
C THR A 78 -1.89 10.14 7.81
N THR A 79 -2.66 11.23 7.81
CA THR A 79 -3.04 11.99 9.00
C THR A 79 -4.56 12.14 9.10
N PRO A 80 -5.29 11.04 9.41
CA PRO A 80 -6.74 11.05 9.34
C PRO A 80 -7.37 12.00 10.37
N SER A 81 -8.38 12.74 9.94
CA SER A 81 -9.20 13.64 10.75
C SER A 81 -10.68 13.48 10.43
N VAL A 82 -11.55 14.07 11.25
CA VAL A 82 -13.01 14.06 11.03
C VAL A 82 -13.39 14.66 9.66
N LEU A 83 -12.54 15.50 9.08
CA LEU A 83 -12.74 16.08 7.75
C LEU A 83 -12.07 15.26 6.65
N SER A 84 -10.87 14.73 6.88
CA SER A 84 -10.11 14.05 5.82
C SER A 84 -10.66 12.68 5.49
N VAL A 85 -11.24 11.95 6.46
CA VAL A 85 -11.84 10.63 6.22
C VAL A 85 -13.00 10.68 5.21
N PRO A 86 -14.07 11.49 5.41
CA PRO A 86 -15.14 11.56 4.43
C PRO A 86 -14.66 12.13 3.10
N TRP A 87 -13.67 13.04 3.10
CA TRP A 87 -13.10 13.57 1.87
C TRP A 87 -12.35 12.49 1.08
N ALA A 88 -11.47 11.70 1.70
CA ALA A 88 -10.72 10.65 1.02
C ALA A 88 -11.63 9.58 0.41
N ILE A 89 -12.70 9.20 1.13
CA ILE A 89 -13.73 8.27 0.61
C ILE A 89 -14.43 8.87 -0.62
N GLN A 90 -14.81 10.14 -0.57
CA GLN A 90 -15.46 10.83 -1.72
C GLN A 90 -14.51 10.99 -2.91
N ASN A 91 -13.20 11.03 -2.68
CA ASN A 91 -12.17 11.14 -3.71
C ASN A 91 -11.59 9.75 -4.09
N GLY A 92 -12.41 8.70 -4.02
CA GLY A 92 -12.12 7.43 -4.65
C GLY A 92 -11.15 6.51 -3.91
N PHE A 93 -10.71 6.83 -2.69
CA PHE A 93 -9.82 5.96 -1.92
C PHE A 93 -10.37 4.53 -1.74
N LEU A 94 -11.67 4.41 -1.43
CA LEU A 94 -12.31 3.10 -1.26
C LEU A 94 -12.50 2.37 -2.61
N ASP A 95 -12.78 3.12 -3.67
CA ASP A 95 -12.95 2.56 -5.02
C ASP A 95 -11.63 2.00 -5.56
N ASP A 96 -10.50 2.67 -5.28
CA ASP A 96 -9.17 2.21 -5.68
C ASP A 96 -8.78 0.90 -4.99
N ILE A 97 -8.99 0.82 -3.67
CA ILE A 97 -8.72 -0.40 -2.91
C ILE A 97 -9.60 -1.54 -3.43
N THR A 98 -10.87 -1.25 -3.73
CA THR A 98 -11.80 -2.25 -4.28
C THR A 98 -11.35 -2.74 -5.66
N SER A 99 -10.86 -1.84 -6.52
CA SER A 99 -10.32 -2.19 -7.84
C SER A 99 -9.07 -3.07 -7.70
N ALA A 100 -8.12 -2.68 -6.82
CA ALA A 100 -6.93 -3.47 -6.55
C ALA A 100 -7.27 -4.85 -5.97
N LEU A 101 -8.25 -4.99 -5.08
CA LEU A 101 -8.74 -6.29 -4.60
C LEU A 101 -9.28 -7.17 -5.75
N GLY A 102 -9.83 -6.55 -6.78
CA GLY A 102 -10.29 -7.17 -8.03
C GLY A 102 -9.18 -7.49 -9.04
N ALA A 103 -7.89 -7.35 -8.66
CA ALA A 103 -6.73 -7.50 -9.54
C ALA A 103 -6.66 -6.45 -10.67
N ASP A 104 -7.27 -5.28 -10.46
CA ASP A 104 -7.13 -4.11 -11.32
C ASP A 104 -6.25 -3.08 -10.63
N ALA A 105 -4.94 -3.18 -10.86
CA ALA A 105 -3.94 -2.38 -10.15
C ALA A 105 -4.13 -0.87 -10.39
N VAL A 106 -4.02 -0.09 -9.32
CA VAL A 106 -4.21 1.36 -9.37
C VAL A 106 -2.94 2.10 -8.96
N VAL A 107 -2.54 3.10 -9.75
CA VAL A 107 -1.60 4.15 -9.34
C VAL A 107 -2.37 5.46 -9.36
N ARG A 108 -2.76 5.95 -8.18
CA ARG A 108 -3.54 7.19 -8.03
C ARG A 108 -2.59 8.38 -8.10
N THR A 109 -2.68 9.11 -9.19
CA THR A 109 -2.07 10.43 -9.35
C THR A 109 -3.04 11.51 -8.89
N GLY A 110 -2.52 12.64 -8.42
CA GLY A 110 -3.36 13.81 -8.14
C GLY A 110 -3.94 14.39 -9.42
N ASP A 111 -4.99 15.20 -9.27
CA ASP A 111 -5.51 16.02 -10.36
C ASP A 111 -4.49 17.12 -10.71
N GLU A 112 -4.29 17.41 -12.01
CA GLU A 112 -3.50 18.57 -12.48
C GLU A 112 -4.18 19.91 -12.19
#